data_AF-A0A5Q4GHB9-F1
#
_entry.id   AF-A0A5Q4GHB9-F1
#
_cell.length_a   1.000
_cell.length_b   1.000
_cell.length_c   1.000
_cell.angle_alpha   90.00
_cell.angle_beta   90.00
_cell.angle_gamma   90.00
#
_symmetry.space_group_name_H-M   'P 1'
#
loop_
_entity.id
_entity.type
_entity.pdbx_description
1 polymer ?
#
loop_
_entity_poly.entity_id
_entity_poly.type
_entity_poly.pdbx_seq_one_letter_code
_entity_poly.pdbx_strand_id
1 'polypeptide(L)' 'METTAQILELSYALDTFYFLLSGALVMWMAAGFTMLESGMVRSKNTVEILVKNIGLFSIA' A
#
# COMPACT_ATOMS: atom_id res chain seq x y z
N MET A 1 -1.72 -27.29 -28.24
CA MET A 1 -2.14 -25.92 -28.58
C MET A 1 -3.30 -25.43 -27.71
N GLU A 2 -4.18 -26.29 -27.18
CA GLU A 2 -5.15 -25.85 -26.15
C GLU A 2 -4.52 -25.63 -24.76
N THR A 3 -3.59 -26.48 -24.34
CA THR A 3 -2.90 -26.33 -23.04
C THR A 3 -2.09 -25.04 -22.94
N THR A 4 -1.51 -24.57 -24.04
CA THR A 4 -0.78 -23.30 -24.10
C THR A 4 -1.70 -22.10 -23.92
N ALA A 5 -2.94 -22.16 -24.41
CA ALA A 5 -3.92 -21.09 -24.21
C ALA A 5 -4.38 -21.02 -22.75
N GLN A 6 -4.63 -22.17 -22.11
CA GLN A 6 -5.00 -22.22 -20.69
C GLN A 6 -3.88 -21.71 -19.76
N ILE A 7 -2.63 -22.01 -20.08
CA ILE A 7 -1.47 -21.50 -19.33
C ILE A 7 -1.36 -19.98 -19.48
N LEU A 8 -1.62 -19.43 -20.68
CA LEU A 8 -1.59 -17.98 -20.92
C LEU A 8 -2.67 -17.24 -20.12
N GLU A 9 -3.91 -17.73 -20.11
CA GLU A 9 -5.00 -17.13 -19.33
C GLU A 9 -4.72 -17.19 -17.81
N LEU A 10 -4.16 -18.30 -17.32
CA LEU A 10 -3.80 -18.45 -15.92
C LEU A 10 -2.66 -17.50 -15.52
N SER A 11 -1.61 -17.38 -16.34
CA SER A 11 -0.53 -16.42 -16.12
C SER A 11 -1.04 -14.98 -16.11
N TYR A 12 -1.92 -14.62 -17.04
CA TYR A 12 -2.50 -13.27 -17.10
C TYR A 12 -3.32 -12.93 -15.84
N ALA A 13 -4.12 -13.88 -15.35
CA ALA A 13 -4.90 -13.71 -14.13
C ALA A 13 -3.99 -13.56 -12.89
N LEU A 14 -2.92 -14.37 -12.80
CA LEU A 14 -1.94 -14.30 -11.71
C LEU A 14 -1.14 -13.00 -11.72
N ASP A 15 -0.69 -12.55 -12.89
CA ASP A 15 0.07 -11.31 -13.04
C ASP A 15 -0.79 -10.09 -12.64
N THR A 16 -2.06 -10.08 -13.03
CA THR A 16 -3.01 -9.01 -12.65
C THR A 16 -3.31 -9.04 -11.15
N PHE A 17 -3.52 -10.23 -10.58
CA PHE A 17 -3.73 -10.37 -9.13
C PHE A 17 -2.49 -9.93 -8.34
N TYR A 18 -1.30 -10.32 -8.79
CA TYR A 18 -0.04 -9.93 -8.18
C TYR A 18 0.19 -8.42 -8.27
N PHE A 19 -0.20 -7.79 -9.38
CA PHE A 19 -0.18 -6.33 -9.53
C PHE A 19 -1.11 -5.62 -8.52
N LEU A 20 -2.34 -6.11 -8.34
CA LEU A 20 -3.28 -5.55 -7.35
C LEU A 20 -2.78 -5.75 -5.92
N LEU A 21 -2.23 -6.93 -5.60
CA LEU A 21 -1.69 -7.23 -4.28
C LEU A 21 -0.46 -6.37 -3.96
N SER A 22 0.47 -6.25 -4.90
CA SER A 22 1.64 -5.36 -4.75
C SER A 22 1.23 -3.89 -4.64
N GLY A 23 0.22 -3.43 -5.37
CA GLY A 23 -0.36 -2.09 -5.21
C GLY A 23 -0.93 -1.85 -3.81
N ALA A 24 -1.66 -2.82 -3.25
CA ALA A 24 -2.18 -2.74 -1.88
C ALA A 24 -1.05 -2.67 -0.83
N LEU A 25 0.04 -3.42 -1.03
CA LEU A 25 1.21 -3.39 -0.14
C LEU A 25 1.98 -2.06 -0.21
N VAL A 26 2.01 -1.40 -1.37
CA VAL A 26 2.61 -0.06 -1.50
C VAL A 26 1.77 0.98 -0.75
N MET A 27 0.44 0.90 -0.79
CA MET A 27 -0.43 1.80 -0.01
C MET A 27 -0.23 1.66 1.51
N TRP A 28 0.14 0.46 1.99
CA TRP A 28 0.49 0.23 3.39
C TRP A 28 1.77 0.98 3.84
N MET A 29 2.65 1.37 2.90
CA MET A 29 3.87 2.12 3.19
C MET A 29 3.59 3.49 3.81
N ALA A 30 2.47 4.13 3.44
CA ALA A 30 2.07 5.41 4.00
C ALA A 30 1.84 5.33 5.51
N ALA A 31 1.14 4.30 5.99
CA ALA A 31 0.94 4.06 7.42
C ALA A 31 2.27 3.81 8.17
N GLY A 32 3.22 3.14 7.52
CA GLY A 32 4.57 2.93 8.05
C GLY A 32 5.34 4.23 8.26
N PHE A 33 5.32 5.14 7.28
CA PHE A 33 5.94 6.46 7.39
C PHE A 33 5.29 7.33 8.47
N THR A 34 3.95 7.30 8.56
CA THR A 34 3.23 8.03 9.60
C THR A 34 3.65 7.61 11.01
N MET A 35 3.85 6.31 11.26
CA MET A 35 4.31 5.82 12.56
C MET A 35 5.75 6.27 12.87
N LEU A 36 6.65 6.26 11.89
CA LEU A 36 8.03 6.73 12.09
C LEU A 36 8.07 8.23 12.44
N GLU A 37 7.32 9.06 11.73
CA GLU A 37 7.21 10.50 12.02
C GLU A 37 6.56 10.77 13.39
N SER A 38 5.60 9.95 13.80
CA SER A 38 4.94 10.07 15.10
C SER A 38 5.88 9.75 16.27
N GLY A 39 6.85 8.85 16.07
CA GLY A 39 7.83 8.43 17.09
C GLY A 39 9.01 9.40 17.25
N MET A 40 9.32 10.21 16.22
CA MET A 40 10.38 11.23 16.28
C MET A 40 9.92 12.56 16.91
N VAL A 41 8.62 12.71 17.17
CA VAL A 41 8.01 13.92 17.72
C VAL A 41 7.67 13.72 19.19
N ARG A 42 7.70 14.81 19.97
CA ARG A 42 7.33 14.82 21.39
C ARG A 42 5.92 14.24 21.57
N SER A 43 5.75 13.37 22.56
CA SER A 43 4.53 12.60 22.83
C SER A 43 3.25 13.43 22.92
N LYS A 44 3.35 14.70 23.32
CA LYS A 44 2.22 15.65 23.38
C LYS A 44 1.68 16.10 22.00
N ASN A 45 2.46 15.98 20.93
CA ASN A 45 2.09 16.39 19.57
C ASN A 45 2.00 15.22 18.58
N THR A 46 2.23 13.99 19.03
CA THR A 46 2.18 12.76 18.22
C THR A 46 0.83 12.56 17.53
N VAL A 47 -0.29 12.84 18.22
CA VAL A 47 -1.65 12.71 17.66
C VAL A 47 -1.88 13.72 16.53
N GLU A 48 -1.34 14.92 16.64
CA GLU A 48 -1.50 15.98 15.63
C GLU A 48 -0.73 15.66 14.34
N ILE A 49 0.46 15.07 14.48
CA ILE A 49 1.27 14.59 13.34
C ILE A 49 0.56 13.43 12.63
N LEU A 50 -0.01 12.49 13.39
CA LEU A 50 -0.71 11.32 12.85
C LEU A 50 -1.93 11.75 12.02
N VAL A 51 -2.74 12.69 12.53
CA VAL A 51 -3.91 13.22 11.82
C VAL A 51 -3.51 13.99 10.55
N LYS A 52 -2.43 14.77 10.58
CA LYS A 52 -1.92 15.48 9.40
C LYS A 52 -1.48 14.51 8.30
N ASN A 53 -0.76 13.45 8.66
CA ASN A 53 -0.22 12.50 7.69
C ASN A 53 -1.33 11.59 7.10
N ILE A 54 -2.30 11.14 7.90
CA ILE A 54 -3.50 10.45 7.39
C ILE A 54 -4.34 11.37 6.51
N GLY A 55 -4.49 12.64 6.88
CA GLY A 55 -5.21 13.64 6.08
C GLY A 55 -4.56 13.87 4.72
N LEU A 56 -3.23 13.97 4.66
CA LEU A 56 -2.49 14.06 3.41
C LEU A 56 -2.65 12.79 2.56
N PHE A 57 -2.59 11.60 3.16
CA PHE A 57 -2.79 10.33 2.46
C PHE A 57 -4.23 10.09 2.00
N SER A 58 -5.23 10.70 2.64
CA SER A 58 -6.64 10.58 2.25
C SER A 58 -7.03 11.54 1.12
N ILE A 59 -6.26 12.61 0.94
CA ILE A 59 -6.48 13.63 -0.10
C ILE A 59 -5.60 13.38 -1.33
N ALA A 60 -4.41 12.80 -1.14
CA ALA A 60 -3.47 12.41 -2.20
C ALA A 60 -3.85 11.07 -2.84
#